data_AF-A0A161M4Y4-F1
#
_entry.id   AF-A0A161M4Y4-F1
#
_cell.length_a   1.000
_cell.length_b   1.000
_cell.length_c   1.000
_cell.angle_alpha   90.00
_cell.angle_beta   90.00
_cell.angle_gamma   90.00
#
_symmetry.space_group_name_H-M   'P 1'
#
loop_
_entity.id
_entity.type
_entity.pdbx_description
1 polymer ?
#
loop_
_entity_poly.entity_id
_entity_poly.type
_entity_poly.pdbx_seq_one_letter_code
_entity_poly.pdbx_strand_id
1 'polypeptide(L)' 'LMFSVRICDIINEFTDAETVIMGDVTYGACCVDDFTAKALGVDLLIHYGHSCLIPVDQVSIKSLYIFVDIKIDAV' A
#
# COMPACT_ATOMS: atom_id res chain seq x y z
N LEU A 1 -9.70 -3.28 1.63
CA LEU A 1 -10.10 -2.06 2.41
C LEU A 1 -10.52 -2.32 3.85
N MET A 2 -10.98 -3.52 4.25
CA MET A 2 -11.46 -3.76 5.63
C MET A 2 -10.50 -3.30 6.76
N PHE A 3 -9.19 -3.40 6.56
CA PHE A 3 -8.18 -3.00 7.56
C PHE A 3 -7.62 -1.58 7.37
N SER A 4 -7.99 -0.85 6.31
CA SER A 4 -7.32 0.40 5.94
C SER A 4 -7.46 1.48 7.00
N VAL A 5 -8.67 1.71 7.52
CA VAL A 5 -8.93 2.72 8.55
C VAL A 5 -8.14 2.43 9.82
N ARG A 6 -8.11 1.16 10.25
CA ARG A 6 -7.35 0.75 11.44
C ARG A 6 -5.85 0.95 11.26
N ILE A 7 -5.32 0.63 10.08
CA ILE A 7 -3.91 0.88 9.76
C ILE A 7 -3.61 2.37 9.75
N CYS A 8 -4.50 3.20 9.19
CA CYS A 8 -4.38 4.65 9.21
C CYS A 8 -4.36 5.21 10.63
N ASP A 9 -5.28 4.76 11.50
CA ASP A 9 -5.30 5.16 12.91
C ASP A 9 -3.95 4.87 13.59
N ILE A 10 -3.39 3.67 13.37
CA ILE A 10 -2.08 3.27 13.93
C ILE A 10 -0.96 4.17 13.38
N ILE A 11 -0.92 4.41 12.07
CA ILE A 11 0.13 5.26 11.48
C ILE A 11 0.06 6.68 12.07
N ASN A 12 -1.15 7.24 12.19
CA ASN A 12 -1.36 8.58 12.74
C ASN A 12 -1.06 8.65 14.26
N GLU A 13 -1.22 7.53 14.98
CA GLU A 13 -0.91 7.46 16.42
C GLU A 13 0.60 7.42 16.69
N PHE A 14 1.35 6.72 15.85
CA PHE A 14 2.79 6.50 16.05
C PHE A 14 3.69 7.38 15.20
N THR A 15 3.12 8.22 14.32
CA THR A 15 3.86 9.14 13.44
C THR A 15 3.07 10.43 13.23
N ASP A 16 3.76 11.50 12.82
CA ASP A 16 3.10 12.75 12.40
C ASP A 16 2.63 12.72 10.93
N ALA A 17 2.55 11.54 10.31
CA ALA A 17 2.17 11.41 8.90
C ALA A 17 0.66 11.58 8.72
N GLU A 18 0.26 12.25 7.63
CA GLU A 18 -1.13 12.25 7.17
C GLU A 18 -1.35 11.07 6.21
N THR A 19 -2.40 10.29 6.44
CA THR A 19 -2.69 9.09 5.64
C THR A 19 -3.82 9.32 4.65
N VAL A 20 -3.61 8.92 3.39
CA VAL A 20 -4.64 8.86 2.35
C VAL A 20 -4.91 7.41 1.96
N ILE A 21 -6.19 7.01 1.94
CA ILE A 21 -6.61 5.66 1.54
C ILE A 21 -6.95 5.68 0.05
N MET A 22 -6.19 4.94 -0.75
CA MET A 22 -6.52 4.65 -2.15
C MET A 22 -7.81 3.82 -2.22
N GLY A 23 -8.87 4.39 -2.79
CA GLY A 23 -10.18 3.74 -2.91
C GLY A 23 -10.30 2.78 -4.10
N ASP A 24 -9.37 2.86 -5.06
CA ASP A 24 -9.38 2.01 -6.25
C ASP A 24 -9.06 0.56 -5.94
N VAL A 25 -9.66 -0.33 -6.72
CA VAL A 25 -9.47 -1.77 -6.56
C VAL A 25 -8.12 -2.17 -7.15
N THR A 26 -7.24 -2.68 -6.30
CA THR A 26 -5.99 -3.29 -6.71
C THR A 26 -6.19 -4.81 -6.82
N TYR A 27 -6.11 -5.34 -8.04
CA TYR A 27 -6.21 -6.78 -8.29
C TYR A 27 -4.88 -7.52 -8.07
N GLY A 28 -3.80 -6.76 -7.84
CA GLY A 28 -2.47 -7.25 -7.55
C GLY A 28 -1.45 -6.12 -7.64
N ALA A 29 -0.18 -6.47 -7.47
CA ALA A 29 0.91 -5.50 -7.49
C ALA A 29 1.27 -4.98 -8.88
N CYS A 30 0.66 -5.49 -9.97
CA CYS A 30 0.74 -4.81 -11.27
C CYS A 30 -0.09 -3.52 -11.32
N CYS A 31 -0.99 -3.32 -10.36
CA CYS A 31 -1.88 -2.17 -10.27
C CYS A 31 -1.41 -1.21 -9.17
N VAL A 32 -0.12 -0.91 -9.10
CA VAL A 32 0.42 0.09 -8.17
C VAL A 32 0.14 1.46 -8.75
N ASP A 33 -0.62 2.28 -8.03
CA ASP A 33 -1.03 3.60 -8.50
C ASP A 33 -0.14 4.70 -7.95
N ASP A 34 1.11 4.72 -8.43
CA ASP A 34 2.11 5.69 -8.03
C ASP A 34 1.91 7.07 -8.66
N PHE A 35 1.35 7.12 -9.88
CA PHE A 35 1.03 8.37 -10.55
C PHE A 35 -0.02 9.17 -9.79
N THR A 36 -1.12 8.52 -9.34
CA THR A 36 -2.14 9.18 -8.52
C THR A 36 -1.57 9.58 -7.16
N ALA A 37 -0.81 8.69 -6.50
CA ALA A 37 -0.17 9.00 -5.22
C ALA A 37 0.73 10.24 -5.32
N LYS A 38 1.53 10.32 -6.39
CA LYS A 38 2.37 11.49 -6.68
C LYS A 38 1.56 12.75 -6.98
N ALA A 39 0.47 12.63 -7.74
CA ALA A 39 -0.42 13.75 -8.04
C ALA A 39 -1.13 14.29 -6.79
N LEU A 40 -1.40 13.43 -5.81
CA LEU A 40 -1.95 13.78 -4.50
C LEU A 40 -0.90 14.35 -3.54
N GLY A 41 0.37 14.40 -3.93
CA GLY A 41 1.46 14.94 -3.10
C GLY A 41 1.90 14.01 -1.97
N VAL A 42 1.62 12.71 -2.08
CA VAL A 42 2.08 11.72 -1.10
C VAL A 42 3.59 11.54 -1.20
N ASP A 43 4.26 11.33 -0.07
CA ASP A 43 5.71 11.08 0.00
C ASP A 43 6.09 9.59 -0.01
N LEU A 44 5.18 8.73 0.46
CA LEU A 44 5.36 7.29 0.61
C LEU A 44 4.08 6.53 0.24
N LEU A 45 4.18 5.61 -0.72
CA LEU A 45 3.11 4.68 -1.06
C LEU A 45 3.31 3.34 -0.35
N ILE A 46 2.31 2.89 0.44
CA ILE A 46 2.34 1.57 1.09
C ILE A 46 1.41 0.63 0.34
N HIS A 47 1.97 -0.41 -0.28
CA HIS A 47 1.21 -1.42 -1.02
C HIS A 47 1.16 -2.75 -0.26
N TYR A 48 -0.02 -3.12 0.22
CA TYR A 48 -0.27 -4.42 0.87
C TYR A 48 -0.66 -5.45 -0.20
N GLY A 49 0.07 -6.55 -0.31
CA GLY A 49 -0.19 -7.57 -1.33
C GLY A 49 0.68 -8.83 -1.17
N HIS A 50 0.62 -9.73 -2.15
CA HIS A 50 1.32 -11.02 -2.08
C HIS A 50 2.73 -11.01 -2.67
N SER A 51 3.04 -10.07 -3.56
CA SER A 51 4.33 -9.96 -4.27
C SER A 51 4.53 -8.54 -4.80
N CYS A 52 5.77 -8.12 -5.05
CA CYS A 52 6.03 -6.93 -5.87
C CYS A 52 6.12 -7.39 -7.33
N LEU A 53 5.12 -7.07 -8.16
CA LEU A 53 5.13 -7.48 -9.57
C LEU A 53 5.82 -6.44 -10.48
N ILE A 54 5.91 -5.19 -10.02
CA ILE A 54 6.65 -4.11 -10.68
C ILE A 54 7.94 -3.86 -9.88
N PRO A 55 9.11 -3.71 -10.53
CA PRO A 55 10.35 -3.34 -9.86
C PRO A 55 10.20 -2.01 -9.10
N VAL A 56 10.62 -1.98 -7.83
CA VAL A 56 10.44 -0.82 -6.94
C VAL A 56 11.21 0.41 -7.44
N ASP A 57 12.31 0.20 -8.14
CA ASP A 57 13.12 1.23 -8.80
C ASP A 57 12.46 1.87 -10.01
N GLN A 58 11.38 1.28 -10.54
CA GLN A 58 10.60 1.83 -11.65
C GLN A 58 9.39 2.66 -11.19
N VAL A 59 9.12 2.69 -9.88
CA VAL A 59 7.98 3.42 -9.31
C VAL A 59 8.37 4.88 -9.08
N SER A 60 7.47 5.81 -9.41
CA SER A 60 7.75 7.25 -9.42
C SER A 60 7.75 7.93 -8.03
N ILE A 61 7.37 7.17 -6.99
CA ILE A 61 7.32 7.56 -5.58
C ILE A 61 7.97 6.46 -4.73
N LYS A 62 8.53 6.84 -3.57
CA LYS A 62 9.01 5.86 -2.59
C LYS A 62 7.88 4.91 -2.24
N SER A 63 8.15 3.61 -2.39
CA SER A 63 7.13 2.58 -2.23
C SER A 63 7.58 1.53 -1.23
N LEU A 64 6.73 1.24 -0.26
CA LEU A 64 6.91 0.16 0.72
C LEU A 64 5.91 -0.94 0.42
N TYR A 65 6.43 -2.12 0.09
CA TYR A 65 5.61 -3.31 -0.08
C TYR A 65 5.53 -4.11 1.21
N ILE A 66 4.31 -4.44 1.62
CA ILE A 66 4.03 -5.25 2.79
C ILE A 66 3.42 -6.55 2.33
N PHE A 67 4.18 -7.64 2.48
CA PHE A 67 3.72 -8.97 2.10
C PHE A 67 2.73 -9.51 3.12
N VAL A 68 1.56 -9.88 2.62
CA VAL A 68 0.51 -10.54 3.40
C VAL A 68 0.62 -12.05 3.18
N ASP A 69 0.84 -12.79 4.25
CA ASP A 69 0.84 -14.25 4.24
C ASP A 69 -0.57 -14.78 4.54
N ILE A 70 -1.08 -15.66 3.67
CA ILE A 70 -2.37 -16.32 3.85
C ILE A 70 -2.09 -17.74 4.29
N LYS A 71 -2.32 -18.00 5.57
CA LYS A 71 -2.23 -19.34 6.13
C LYS A 71 -3.54 -20.08 5.86
N ILE A 72 -3.43 -21.17 5.09
CA ILE A 72 -4.52 -22.09 4.85
C ILE A 72 -4.16 -23.39 5.57
N ASP A 73 -5.01 -23.80 6.50
CA ASP A 73 -4.95 -25.17 7.01
C ASP A 73 -5.59 -26.09 5.97
N ALA A 74 -4.79 -26.96 5.39
CA ALA A 74 -5.19 -27.85 4.30
C ALA A 74 -5.57 -29.26 4.78
N VAL A 75 -5.60 -29.46 6.11
CA VAL A 75 -5.82 -30.76 6.76
C VAL A 75 -7.24 -30.88 7.30
#